data_AF-A0A438J676-F1
#
_entry.id   AF-A0A438J676-F1
#
_cell.length_a   1.000
_cell.length_b   1.000
_cell.length_c   1.000
_cell.angle_alpha   90.00
_cell.angle_beta   90.00
_cell.angle_gamma   90.00
#
_symmetry.space_group_name_H-M   'P 1'
#
loop_
_entity.id
_entity.type
_entity.pdbx_description
1 polymer ?
#
loop_
_entity_poly.entity_id
_entity_poly.type
_entity_poly.pdbx_seq_one_letter_code
_entity_poly.pdbx_strand_id
1 'polypeptide(L)'
;MSYTDWSKLPKELIELIFDELQHAGDIIRFGTVCRFWGLVALEARQQVFKPLRPLSPMLLLPPNKDDEAHKLYDFFKKKAYKIQIPAMRDKWCCNSWNGWLITINHTFPYEICCLNPISGVQIDLPPAITFEDSPPDLDETPIEFFLNKVVLSSTPSPLNANCVIMAIHSNYKKLAFCKPGDKRWITLKSEDIQYKDLLYYKDNFYAIGRSKVV
;
A
#
# COMPACT_ATOMS: atom_id res chain seq x y z
N MET A 1 -30.46 -14.26 -34.50
CA MET A 1 -30.00 -14.43 -33.11
C MET A 1 -30.08 -13.06 -32.45
N SER A 2 -30.88 -12.87 -31.40
CA SER A 2 -30.92 -11.61 -30.67
C SER A 2 -29.64 -11.45 -29.85
N TYR A 3 -28.90 -10.37 -30.09
CA TYR A 3 -27.72 -10.03 -29.32
C TYR A 3 -28.14 -9.47 -27.95
N THR A 4 -27.79 -10.16 -26.87
CA THR A 4 -28.03 -9.65 -25.51
C THR A 4 -26.95 -8.64 -25.16
N ASP A 5 -27.35 -7.39 -25.01
CA ASP A 5 -26.46 -6.30 -24.65
C ASP A 5 -26.27 -6.23 -23.13
N TRP A 6 -25.20 -6.88 -22.64
CA TRP A 6 -24.81 -6.89 -21.23
C TRP A 6 -24.40 -5.51 -20.69
N SER A 7 -24.19 -4.51 -21.55
CA SER A 7 -23.91 -3.14 -21.10
C SER A 7 -25.13 -2.46 -20.46
N LYS A 8 -26.34 -3.00 -20.67
CA LYS A 8 -27.60 -2.49 -20.14
C LYS A 8 -28.05 -3.16 -18.83
N LEU A 9 -27.22 -4.01 -18.25
CA LEU A 9 -27.53 -4.66 -16.99
C LEU A 9 -27.70 -3.58 -15.89
N PRO A 10 -28.77 -3.63 -15.07
CA PRO A 10 -28.91 -2.75 -13.91
C PRO A 10 -27.70 -2.84 -12.98
N LYS A 11 -27.37 -1.73 -12.33
CA LYS A 11 -26.21 -1.59 -11.45
C LYS A 11 -26.22 -2.68 -10.35
N GLU A 12 -27.38 -2.96 -9.79
CA GLU A 12 -27.58 -3.91 -8.68
C GLU A 12 -27.17 -5.33 -9.10
N LEU A 13 -27.42 -5.73 -10.35
CA LEU A 13 -27.01 -7.04 -10.86
C LEU A 13 -25.51 -7.10 -11.12
N ILE A 14 -24.91 -6.01 -11.58
CA ILE A 14 -23.46 -5.89 -11.78
C ILE A 14 -22.75 -5.98 -10.42
N GLU A 15 -23.28 -5.33 -9.38
CA GLU A 15 -22.80 -5.45 -8.00
C GLU A 15 -22.86 -6.89 -7.50
N LEU A 16 -23.98 -7.59 -7.70
CA LEU A 16 -24.09 -9.01 -7.33
C LEU A 16 -23.06 -9.90 -8.05
N ILE A 17 -22.81 -9.65 -9.34
CA ILE A 17 -21.77 -10.38 -10.08
C ILE A 17 -20.39 -10.07 -9.48
N PHE A 18 -20.12 -8.80 -9.17
CA PHE A 18 -18.86 -8.37 -8.56
C PHE A 18 -18.62 -9.04 -7.21
N ASP A 19 -19.66 -9.16 -6.38
CA ASP A 19 -19.60 -9.76 -5.05
C ASP A 19 -19.29 -11.28 -5.10
N GLU A 20 -19.62 -11.95 -6.20
CA GLU A 20 -19.29 -13.37 -6.42
C GLU A 20 -17.84 -13.59 -6.88
N LEU A 21 -17.09 -12.53 -7.21
CA LEU A 21 -15.69 -12.66 -7.65
C LEU A 21 -14.75 -12.88 -6.46
N GLN A 22 -14.19 -14.09 -6.37
CA GLN A 22 -13.33 -14.47 -5.24
C GLN A 22 -11.83 -14.23 -5.50
N HIS A 23 -11.46 -13.99 -6.75
CA HIS A 23 -10.06 -13.85 -7.15
C HIS A 23 -9.75 -12.41 -7.54
N ALA A 24 -8.68 -11.87 -6.97
CA ALA A 24 -8.22 -10.51 -7.27
C ALA A 24 -8.03 -10.27 -8.78
N GLY A 25 -7.51 -11.26 -9.52
CA GLY A 25 -7.37 -11.16 -10.97
C GLY A 25 -8.70 -10.97 -11.73
N ASP A 26 -9.78 -11.58 -11.24
CA ASP A 26 -11.10 -11.49 -11.89
C ASP A 26 -11.78 -10.16 -11.52
N ILE A 27 -11.60 -9.70 -10.27
CA ILE A 27 -11.99 -8.36 -9.80
C ILE A 27 -11.30 -7.25 -10.59
N ILE A 28 -10.02 -7.42 -10.92
CA ILE A 28 -9.28 -6.47 -11.75
C ILE A 28 -9.87 -6.46 -13.16
N ARG A 29 -10.04 -7.63 -13.78
CA ARG A 29 -10.60 -7.75 -15.15
C ARG A 29 -12.01 -7.19 -15.25
N PHE A 30 -12.84 -7.41 -14.23
CA PHE A 30 -14.19 -6.89 -14.16
C PHE A 30 -14.23 -5.38 -14.36
N GLY A 31 -13.35 -4.65 -13.65
CA GLY A 31 -13.26 -3.19 -13.78
C GLY A 31 -12.74 -2.71 -15.15
N THR A 32 -12.14 -3.59 -15.95
CA THR A 32 -11.61 -3.27 -17.29
C THR A 32 -12.61 -3.53 -18.42
N VAL A 33 -13.78 -4.10 -18.15
CA VAL A 33 -14.79 -4.42 -19.19
C VAL A 33 -15.29 -3.17 -19.90
N CYS A 34 -15.78 -2.19 -19.13
CA CYS A 34 -16.19 -0.89 -19.62
C CYS A 34 -16.20 0.14 -18.48
N ARG A 35 -16.37 1.44 -18.80
CA ARG A 35 -16.40 2.51 -17.80
C ARG A 35 -17.46 2.28 -16.70
N PHE A 36 -18.63 1.76 -17.07
CA PHE A 36 -19.71 1.54 -16.11
C PHE A 36 -19.38 0.45 -15.09
N TRP A 37 -18.89 -0.71 -15.53
CA TRP A 37 -18.45 -1.79 -14.64
C TRP A 37 -17.25 -1.36 -13.78
N GLY A 38 -16.34 -0.56 -14.34
CA GLY A 38 -15.24 0.06 -13.60
C GLY A 38 -15.70 0.96 -12.46
N LEU A 39 -16.74 1.78 -12.68
CA LEU A 39 -17.32 2.63 -11.63
C LEU A 39 -17.99 1.79 -10.54
N VAL A 40 -18.78 0.77 -10.92
CA VAL A 40 -19.40 -0.15 -9.94
C VAL A 40 -18.35 -0.84 -9.09
N ALA A 41 -17.29 -1.37 -9.70
CA ALA A 41 -16.19 -1.99 -8.97
C ALA A 41 -15.47 -1.00 -8.03
N LEU A 42 -15.31 0.27 -8.42
CA LEU A 42 -14.70 1.30 -7.58
C LEU A 42 -15.57 1.60 -6.36
N GLU A 43 -16.87 1.80 -6.56
CA GLU A 43 -17.84 2.09 -5.51
C GLU A 43 -17.97 0.91 -4.53
N ALA A 44 -18.06 -0.31 -5.04
CA ALA A 44 -18.09 -1.52 -4.22
C ALA A 44 -16.83 -1.66 -3.35
N ARG A 45 -15.63 -1.34 -3.90
CA ARG A 45 -14.36 -1.32 -3.14
C ARG A 45 -14.31 -0.23 -2.07
N GLN A 46 -15.01 0.90 -2.27
CA GLN A 46 -15.09 1.98 -1.29
C GLN A 46 -16.08 1.70 -0.17
N GLN A 47 -17.18 1.00 -0.49
CA GLN A 47 -18.25 0.68 0.46
C GLN A 47 -17.99 -0.60 1.28
N VAL A 48 -17.07 -1.46 0.82
CA VAL A 48 -16.88 -2.81 1.37
C VAL A 48 -15.39 -3.11 1.63
N PHE A 49 -14.85 -2.52 2.68
CA PHE A 49 -14.00 -3.28 3.62
C PHE A 49 -14.85 -3.75 4.81
N LYS A 50 -16.11 -4.15 4.57
CA LYS A 50 -16.73 -5.21 5.36
C LYS A 50 -16.19 -6.51 4.75
N PRO A 51 -15.27 -7.24 5.39
CA PRO A 51 -14.67 -8.42 4.79
C PRO A 51 -15.71 -9.53 4.80
N LEU A 52 -16.56 -9.61 3.78
CA LEU A 52 -17.42 -10.79 3.62
C LEU A 52 -16.55 -11.99 3.23
N ARG A 53 -15.47 -11.81 2.45
CA ARG A 53 -14.45 -12.86 2.18
C ARG A 53 -13.06 -12.26 1.92
N PRO A 54 -11.97 -12.82 2.47
CA PRO A 54 -10.63 -12.38 2.15
C PRO A 54 -10.34 -12.70 0.67
N LEU A 55 -9.96 -11.67 -0.10
CA LEU A 55 -9.39 -11.88 -1.43
C LEU A 55 -8.15 -12.75 -1.32
N SER A 56 -7.90 -13.58 -2.34
CA SER A 56 -6.64 -14.31 -2.46
C SER A 56 -5.46 -13.34 -2.21
N PRO A 57 -4.55 -13.63 -1.26
CA PRO A 57 -3.36 -12.84 -1.08
C PRO A 57 -2.58 -12.89 -2.40
N MET A 58 -2.09 -11.73 -2.82
CA MET A 58 -1.21 -11.64 -3.99
C MET A 58 0.15 -11.17 -3.53
N LEU A 59 1.19 -11.81 -4.05
CA LEU A 59 2.56 -11.39 -3.84
C LEU A 59 3.02 -10.58 -5.05
N LEU A 60 3.39 -9.31 -4.83
CA LEU A 60 4.10 -8.52 -5.82
C LEU A 60 5.55 -9.01 -5.89
N LEU A 61 5.96 -9.44 -7.07
CA LEU A 61 7.31 -9.85 -7.38
C LEU A 61 8.02 -8.70 -8.12
N PRO A 62 9.31 -8.44 -7.80
CA PRO A 62 10.08 -7.42 -8.49
C PRO A 62 10.23 -7.75 -9.97
N PRO A 63 10.51 -6.74 -10.82
CA PRO A 63 10.82 -6.97 -12.22
C PRO A 63 12.11 -7.79 -12.37
N ASN A 64 12.21 -8.53 -13.47
CA ASN A 64 13.43 -9.24 -13.84
C ASN A 64 14.30 -8.32 -14.71
N LYS A 65 15.61 -8.58 -14.79
CA LYS A 65 16.52 -7.80 -15.65
C LYS A 65 16.11 -7.74 -17.13
N ASP A 66 15.37 -8.75 -17.60
CA ASP A 66 14.90 -8.85 -19.00
C ASP A 66 13.44 -8.39 -19.19
N ASP A 67 12.72 -8.08 -18.11
CA ASP A 67 11.29 -7.75 -18.11
C ASP A 67 11.00 -6.71 -17.03
N GLU A 68 10.92 -5.44 -17.44
CA GLU A 68 10.59 -4.28 -16.60
C GLU A 68 9.21 -4.38 -15.93
N ALA A 69 8.37 -5.34 -16.36
CA ALA A 69 7.07 -5.58 -15.77
C ALA A 69 7.19 -6.26 -14.41
N HIS A 70 6.42 -5.75 -13.44
CA HIS A 70 6.22 -6.46 -12.19
C HIS A 70 5.28 -7.67 -12.41
N LYS A 71 5.28 -8.61 -11.46
CA LYS A 71 4.38 -9.76 -11.51
C LYS A 71 3.58 -9.87 -10.21
N LEU A 72 2.29 -10.12 -10.32
CA LEU A 72 1.45 -10.48 -9.18
C LEU A 72 1.25 -11.99 -9.19
N TYR A 73 1.81 -12.66 -8.18
CA TYR A 73 1.61 -14.09 -7.97
C TYR A 73 0.35 -14.32 -7.15
N ASP A 74 -0.57 -15.08 -7.73
CA ASP A 74 -1.79 -15.57 -7.10
C ASP A 74 -1.51 -16.95 -6.49
N PHE A 75 -1.54 -17.06 -5.16
CA PHE A 75 -1.28 -18.31 -4.46
C PHE A 75 -2.37 -19.37 -4.69
N PHE A 76 -3.60 -18.96 -4.95
CA PHE A 76 -4.72 -19.88 -5.17
C PHE A 76 -4.68 -20.46 -6.59
N LYS A 77 -4.51 -19.60 -7.59
CA LYS A 77 -4.37 -20.02 -9.00
C LYS A 77 -2.97 -20.55 -9.32
N LYS A 78 -2.03 -20.43 -8.38
CA LYS A 78 -0.60 -20.78 -8.52
C LYS A 78 0.00 -20.19 -9.80
N LYS A 79 -0.36 -18.95 -10.11
CA LYS A 79 -0.06 -18.29 -11.39
C LYS A 79 0.40 -16.86 -11.18
N ALA A 80 1.43 -16.46 -11.93
CA ALA A 80 1.87 -15.08 -12.03
C ALA A 80 1.16 -14.34 -13.17
N TYR A 81 0.72 -13.12 -12.89
CA TYR A 81 0.16 -12.19 -13.88
C TYR A 81 1.09 -10.99 -14.00
N LYS A 82 1.40 -10.57 -15.24
CA LYS A 82 2.16 -9.33 -15.45
C LYS A 82 1.31 -8.12 -15.08
N ILE A 83 1.91 -7.16 -14.41
CA ILE A 83 1.32 -5.85 -14.12
C ILE A 83 2.32 -4.75 -14.44
N GLN A 84 1.83 -3.69 -15.05
CA GLN A 84 2.60 -2.47 -15.28
C GLN A 84 2.28 -1.49 -14.16
N ILE A 85 3.32 -1.02 -13.48
CA ILE A 85 3.17 -0.03 -12.41
C ILE A 85 4.13 1.14 -12.72
N PRO A 86 3.77 2.04 -13.66
CA PRO A 86 4.67 3.11 -14.09
C PRO A 86 5.14 4.01 -12.95
N ALA A 87 4.30 4.19 -11.92
CA ALA A 87 4.59 4.99 -10.73
C ALA A 87 5.72 4.44 -9.85
N MET A 88 6.13 3.19 -10.05
CA MET A 88 7.26 2.56 -9.34
C MET A 88 8.62 2.84 -9.98
N ARG A 89 8.66 3.50 -11.14
CA ARG A 89 9.93 3.84 -11.81
C ARG A 89 10.78 4.70 -10.86
N ASP A 90 12.03 4.28 -10.65
CA ASP A 90 13.01 4.92 -9.77
C ASP A 90 12.58 5.03 -8.29
N LYS A 91 11.61 4.21 -7.87
CA LYS A 91 11.15 4.12 -6.48
C LYS A 91 11.39 2.73 -5.90
N TRP A 92 11.81 2.68 -4.64
CA TRP A 92 11.90 1.45 -3.88
C TRP A 92 10.58 1.16 -3.16
N CYS A 93 10.06 -0.07 -3.28
CA CYS A 93 8.91 -0.53 -2.49
C CYS A 93 9.42 -1.04 -1.14
N CYS A 94 9.31 -0.22 -0.10
CA CYS A 94 9.81 -0.59 1.23
C CYS A 94 8.81 -1.40 2.06
N ASN A 95 7.50 -1.20 1.88
CA ASN A 95 6.46 -1.86 2.67
C ASN A 95 5.18 -2.08 1.86
N SER A 96 4.28 -2.93 2.36
CA SER A 96 2.91 -3.05 1.85
C SER A 96 1.92 -3.17 3.00
N TRP A 97 0.70 -2.63 2.81
CA TRP A 97 -0.37 -2.70 3.78
C TRP A 97 -1.73 -2.74 3.07
N ASN A 98 -2.53 -3.78 3.33
CA ASN A 98 -3.90 -3.94 2.83
C ASN A 98 -4.06 -3.63 1.32
N GLY A 99 -3.16 -4.14 0.48
CA GLY A 99 -3.18 -3.92 -0.98
C GLY A 99 -2.56 -2.60 -1.47
N TRP A 100 -2.10 -1.74 -0.57
CA TRP A 100 -1.29 -0.56 -0.87
C TRP A 100 0.20 -0.86 -0.69
N LEU A 101 1.02 -0.18 -1.48
CA LEU A 101 2.48 -0.18 -1.39
C LEU A 101 2.94 1.13 -0.75
N ILE A 102 4.02 1.07 0.02
CA ILE A 102 4.74 2.25 0.49
C ILE A 102 6.03 2.33 -0.29
N THR A 103 6.21 3.45 -0.98
CA THR A 103 7.33 3.67 -1.89
C THR A 103 8.19 4.81 -1.40
N ILE A 104 9.50 4.73 -1.61
CA ILE A 104 10.45 5.80 -1.31
C ILE A 104 11.33 6.07 -2.54
N ASN A 105 11.54 7.34 -2.89
CA ASN A 105 12.46 7.72 -3.97
C ASN A 105 13.92 7.61 -3.52
N HIS A 106 14.81 7.30 -4.46
CA HIS A 106 16.26 7.31 -4.21
C HIS A 106 16.89 8.70 -4.24
N THR A 107 16.20 9.69 -4.81
CA THR A 107 16.69 11.06 -4.96
C THR A 107 16.22 11.92 -3.80
N PHE A 108 17.09 12.79 -3.30
CA PHE A 108 16.72 13.84 -2.35
C PHE A 108 15.53 14.66 -2.90
N PRO A 109 14.47 14.95 -2.12
CA PRO A 109 14.35 14.83 -0.65
C PRO A 109 13.84 13.47 -0.13
N TYR A 110 13.91 12.41 -0.95
CA TYR A 110 13.45 11.06 -0.65
C TYR A 110 11.95 11.02 -0.39
N GLU A 111 11.17 11.38 -1.42
CA GLU A 111 9.70 11.40 -1.34
C GLU A 111 9.14 10.03 -0.97
N ILE A 112 8.11 10.03 -0.11
CA ILE A 112 7.42 8.83 0.34
C ILE A 112 5.97 8.90 -0.14
N CYS A 113 5.43 7.79 -0.65
CA CYS A 113 4.07 7.74 -1.18
C CYS A 113 3.37 6.41 -0.81
N CYS A 114 2.07 6.48 -0.54
CA CYS A 114 1.18 5.32 -0.56
C CYS A 114 0.66 5.13 -1.99
N LEU A 115 1.02 4.02 -2.63
CA LEU A 115 0.64 3.68 -4.00
C LEU A 115 -0.32 2.50 -4.02
N ASN A 116 -1.47 2.64 -4.67
CA ASN A 116 -2.31 1.51 -5.01
C ASN A 116 -1.91 0.95 -6.39
N PRO A 117 -1.32 -0.26 -6.49
CA PRO A 117 -0.76 -0.75 -7.74
C PRO A 117 -1.82 -1.12 -8.78
N ILE A 118 -3.09 -1.28 -8.38
CA ILE A 118 -4.20 -1.64 -9.28
C ILE A 118 -4.90 -0.41 -9.84
N SER A 119 -5.20 0.57 -8.97
CA SER A 119 -5.91 1.80 -9.38
C SER A 119 -4.96 2.91 -9.84
N GLY A 120 -3.67 2.83 -9.51
CA GLY A 120 -2.69 3.88 -9.78
C GLY A 120 -2.79 5.10 -8.86
N VAL A 121 -3.74 5.11 -7.91
CA VAL A 121 -3.89 6.20 -6.95
C VAL A 121 -2.63 6.30 -6.09
N GLN A 122 -2.17 7.54 -5.91
CA GLN A 122 -1.02 7.92 -5.10
C GLN A 122 -1.44 8.92 -4.04
N ILE A 123 -0.91 8.77 -2.83
CA ILE A 123 -1.12 9.67 -1.71
C ILE A 123 0.25 9.99 -1.14
N ASP A 124 0.66 11.25 -1.31
CA ASP A 124 1.96 11.73 -0.86
C ASP A 124 2.00 11.84 0.66
N LEU A 125 3.12 11.40 1.23
CA LEU A 125 3.45 11.53 2.64
C LEU A 125 4.60 12.52 2.80
N PRO A 126 4.87 13.02 4.02
CA PRO A 126 6.06 13.84 4.23
C PRO A 126 7.32 13.10 3.77
N PRO A 127 8.27 13.77 3.10
CA PRO A 127 9.47 13.13 2.58
C PRO A 127 10.41 12.68 3.72
N ALA A 128 11.29 11.72 3.44
CA ALA A 128 12.13 11.10 4.48
C ALA A 128 13.08 12.10 5.16
N ILE A 129 13.45 13.19 4.48
CA ILE A 129 14.25 14.28 5.07
C ILE A 129 13.58 14.96 6.28
N THR A 130 12.26 14.80 6.44
CA THR A 130 11.50 15.47 7.52
C THR A 130 11.41 14.68 8.82
N PHE A 131 11.99 13.48 8.87
CA PHE A 131 12.16 12.74 10.12
C PHE A 131 13.20 13.44 11.01
N GLU A 132 13.09 13.28 12.33
CA GLU A 132 14.07 13.84 13.28
C GLU A 132 15.48 13.25 13.06
N ASP A 133 15.55 11.92 12.87
CA ASP A 133 16.76 11.26 12.37
C ASP A 133 16.66 11.20 10.84
N SER A 134 16.97 12.30 10.16
CA SER A 134 16.99 12.33 8.69
C SER A 134 17.91 11.24 8.14
N PRO A 135 17.61 10.66 6.95
CA PRO A 135 18.52 9.74 6.29
C PRO A 135 19.92 10.37 6.21
N PRO A 136 21.00 9.67 6.64
CA PRO A 136 22.35 10.18 6.48
C PRO A 136 22.63 10.40 4.98
N ASP A 137 23.54 11.32 4.66
CA ASP A 137 24.06 11.51 3.31
C ASP A 137 24.77 10.22 2.86
N LEU A 138 23.98 9.28 2.30
CA LEU A 138 24.31 8.06 1.53
C LEU A 138 25.36 7.05 2.07
N ASP A 139 26.19 7.38 3.06
CA ASP A 139 27.40 6.62 3.39
C ASP A 139 27.22 5.60 4.52
N GLU A 140 26.19 5.71 5.38
CA GLU A 140 25.99 4.77 6.50
C GLU A 140 24.90 3.72 6.26
N THR A 141 23.83 4.04 5.52
CA THR A 141 22.78 3.07 5.19
C THR A 141 22.02 3.45 3.91
N PRO A 142 21.79 2.50 3.00
CA PRO A 142 20.94 2.72 1.84
C PRO A 142 19.54 3.19 2.24
N ILE A 143 19.01 4.17 1.50
CA ILE A 143 17.66 4.73 1.71
C ILE A 143 16.55 3.66 1.70
N GLU A 144 16.79 2.55 0.99
CA GLU A 144 15.93 1.37 0.94
C GLU A 144 15.63 0.76 2.32
N PHE A 145 16.54 0.91 3.27
CA PHE A 145 16.43 0.40 4.64
C PHE A 145 16.01 1.46 5.65
N PHE A 146 15.81 2.71 5.22
CA PHE A 146 15.44 3.80 6.13
C PHE A 146 14.09 3.54 6.80
N LEU A 147 13.09 3.05 6.04
CA LEU A 147 11.79 2.63 6.56
C LEU A 147 11.79 1.11 6.80
N ASN A 148 11.94 0.71 8.06
CA ASN A 148 12.03 -0.69 8.45
C ASN A 148 10.65 -1.39 8.41
N LYS A 149 9.61 -0.68 8.85
CA LYS A 149 8.24 -1.20 8.95
C LYS A 149 7.26 -0.03 8.89
N VAL A 150 6.16 -0.17 8.14
CA VAL A 150 5.08 0.82 8.10
C VAL A 150 3.73 0.15 8.30
N VAL A 151 2.88 0.74 9.12
CA VAL A 151 1.51 0.28 9.38
C VAL A 151 0.55 1.46 9.37
N LEU A 152 -0.62 1.25 8.76
CA LEU A 152 -1.68 2.25 8.67
C LEU A 152 -2.85 1.85 9.57
N SER A 153 -3.53 2.85 10.14
CA SER A 153 -4.74 2.62 10.94
C SER A 153 -5.96 2.30 10.07
N SER A 154 -5.99 2.76 8.83
CA SER A 154 -7.08 2.55 7.87
C SER A 154 -6.61 2.80 6.44
N THR A 155 -7.46 2.50 5.45
CA THR A 155 -7.16 2.76 4.04
C THR A 155 -6.87 4.25 3.83
N PRO A 156 -5.69 4.61 3.28
CA PRO A 156 -5.36 6.01 3.07
C PRO A 156 -6.27 6.57 1.97
N SER A 157 -6.75 7.80 2.17
CA SER A 157 -7.60 8.48 1.18
C SER A 157 -7.32 9.98 1.22
N PRO A 158 -7.29 10.67 0.06
CA PRO A 158 -7.22 12.12 0.02
C PRO A 158 -8.39 12.81 0.74
N LEU A 159 -9.51 12.11 0.88
CA LEU A 159 -10.75 12.61 1.47
C LEU A 159 -10.88 12.27 2.96
N ASN A 160 -10.06 11.34 3.47
CA ASN A 160 -10.11 10.89 4.87
C ASN A 160 -8.79 11.16 5.58
N ALA A 161 -8.72 12.30 6.27
CA ALA A 161 -7.55 12.73 7.03
C ALA A 161 -7.36 11.99 8.38
N ASN A 162 -8.24 11.04 8.73
CA ASN A 162 -8.13 10.31 10.01
C ASN A 162 -7.21 9.09 9.95
N CYS A 163 -6.72 8.72 8.76
CA CYS A 163 -5.72 7.66 8.65
C CYS A 163 -4.40 8.13 9.29
N VAL A 164 -3.89 7.33 10.22
CA VAL A 164 -2.59 7.52 10.86
C VAL A 164 -1.64 6.47 10.27
N ILE A 165 -0.50 6.93 9.78
CA ILE A 165 0.57 6.08 9.29
C ILE A 165 1.68 6.12 10.33
N MET A 166 2.05 4.96 10.86
CA MET A 166 3.14 4.81 11.82
C MET A 166 4.26 3.97 11.20
N ALA A 167 5.49 4.39 11.43
CA ALA A 167 6.68 3.80 10.87
C ALA A 167 7.75 3.53 11.93
N ILE A 168 8.48 2.44 11.75
CA ILE A 168 9.80 2.23 12.36
C ILE A 168 10.83 2.72 11.35
N HIS A 169 11.65 3.69 11.72
CA HIS A 169 12.62 4.31 10.81
C HIS A 169 14.04 4.32 11.38
N SER A 170 14.99 4.61 10.48
CA SER A 170 16.43 4.75 10.73
C SER A 170 17.11 3.51 11.35
N ASN A 171 18.42 3.59 11.52
CA ASN A 171 19.21 2.57 12.23
C ASN A 171 18.91 2.54 13.73
N TYR A 172 18.37 3.63 14.27
CA TYR A 172 17.94 3.73 15.67
C TYR A 172 16.63 2.98 15.93
N LYS A 173 15.88 2.64 14.87
CA LYS A 173 14.59 1.94 14.94
C LYS A 173 13.59 2.66 15.82
N LYS A 174 13.50 3.99 15.68
CA LYS A 174 12.54 4.84 16.39
C LYS A 174 11.16 4.75 15.73
N LEU A 175 10.13 5.07 16.50
CA LEU A 175 8.77 5.21 15.98
C LEU A 175 8.54 6.66 15.55
N ALA A 176 7.90 6.84 14.41
CA ALA A 176 7.33 8.11 14.01
C ALA A 176 5.97 7.91 13.35
N PHE A 177 5.15 8.95 13.32
CA PHE A 177 3.86 8.91 12.64
C PHE A 177 3.59 10.19 11.86
N CYS A 178 2.68 10.08 10.90
CA CYS A 178 2.08 11.20 10.17
C CYS A 178 0.64 10.86 9.76
N LYS A 179 -0.06 11.87 9.24
CA LYS A 179 -1.34 11.73 8.54
C LYS A 179 -1.17 12.19 7.08
N PRO A 180 -1.99 11.69 6.15
CA PRO A 180 -2.05 12.25 4.80
C PRO A 180 -2.26 13.78 4.84
N GLY A 181 -1.42 14.52 4.13
CA GLY A 181 -1.43 15.99 4.11
C GLY A 181 -0.55 16.67 5.16
N ASP A 182 0.03 15.94 6.11
CA ASP A 182 1.05 16.48 7.00
C ASP A 182 2.30 16.88 6.20
N LYS A 183 3.07 17.83 6.76
CA LYS A 183 4.32 18.33 6.14
C LYS A 183 5.59 17.69 6.70
N ARG A 184 5.49 16.95 7.81
CA ARG A 184 6.62 16.31 8.48
C ARG A 184 6.19 15.07 9.25
N TRP A 185 7.14 14.17 9.49
CA TRP A 185 6.96 13.07 10.43
C TRP A 185 7.15 13.55 11.87
N ILE A 186 6.36 12.99 12.80
CA ILE A 186 6.45 13.26 14.23
C ILE A 186 7.05 12.03 14.91
N THR A 187 8.30 12.14 15.35
CA THR A 187 8.99 11.08 16.10
C THR A 187 8.42 10.97 17.52
N LEU A 188 8.12 9.74 17.94
CA LEU A 188 7.72 9.44 19.30
C LEU A 188 8.96 9.30 20.18
N LYS A 189 8.98 10.02 21.29
CA LYS A 189 10.01 9.86 22.31
C LYS A 189 9.82 8.51 22.99
N SER A 190 10.81 7.64 22.82
CA SER A 190 10.93 6.40 23.59
C SER A 190 12.35 6.30 24.10
N GLU A 191 12.52 6.24 25.42
CA GLU A 191 13.84 6.09 26.02
C GLU A 191 14.35 4.67 25.73
N ASP A 192 15.50 4.58 25.05
CA ASP A 192 16.33 3.39 24.87
C ASP A 192 15.68 2.11 24.31
N ILE A 193 14.54 2.22 23.61
CA ILE A 193 13.94 1.08 22.92
C ILE A 193 14.30 1.09 21.43
N GLN A 194 14.83 -0.02 20.94
CA GLN A 194 14.92 -0.30 19.51
C GLN A 194 13.73 -1.16 19.06
N TYR A 195 12.78 -0.57 18.34
CA TYR A 195 11.61 -1.28 17.85
C TYR A 195 11.98 -2.27 16.74
N LYS A 196 11.27 -3.39 16.67
CA LYS A 196 11.53 -4.48 15.70
C LYS A 196 10.32 -4.78 14.85
N ASP A 197 9.11 -4.61 15.38
CA ASP A 197 7.88 -4.79 14.62
C ASP A 197 6.77 -3.86 15.13
N LEU A 198 5.79 -3.63 14.26
CA LEU A 198 4.67 -2.73 14.46
C LEU A 198 3.40 -3.38 13.91
N LEU A 199 2.30 -3.25 14.64
CA LEU A 199 0.98 -3.75 14.28
C LEU A 199 -0.08 -2.71 14.65
N TYR A 200 -1.16 -2.65 13.87
CA TYR A 200 -2.39 -1.94 14.24
C TYR A 200 -3.51 -2.96 14.40
N TYR A 201 -4.17 -2.94 15.55
CA TYR A 201 -5.24 -3.88 15.86
C TYR A 201 -6.22 -3.24 16.84
N LYS A 202 -7.53 -3.39 16.60
CA LYS A 202 -8.61 -2.87 17.47
C LYS A 202 -8.34 -1.43 17.94
N ASP A 203 -8.13 -0.53 16.97
CA ASP A 203 -7.91 0.90 17.19
C ASP A 203 -6.67 1.29 18.00
N ASN A 204 -5.71 0.38 18.12
CA ASN A 204 -4.47 0.61 18.84
C ASN A 204 -3.26 0.20 18.00
N PHE A 205 -2.17 0.97 18.13
CA PHE A 205 -0.86 0.58 17.64
C PHE A 205 -0.12 -0.20 18.72
N TYR A 206 0.45 -1.34 18.33
CA TYR A 206 1.30 -2.18 19.16
C TYR A 206 2.67 -2.24 18.53
N ALA A 207 3.70 -1.90 19.31
CA ALA A 207 5.08 -1.99 18.87
C ALA A 207 5.86 -2.85 19.84
N ILE A 208 6.71 -3.74 19.32
CA ILE A 208 7.62 -4.55 20.11
C ILE A 208 9.04 -4.09 19.86
N GLY A 209 9.85 -4.05 20.90
CA GLY A 209 11.23 -3.60 20.82
C GLY A 209 12.09 -4.27 21.88
N ARG A 210 13.40 -4.00 21.80
CA ARG A 210 14.35 -4.38 22.84
C ARG A 210 14.86 -3.13 23.51
N SER A 211 14.86 -3.12 24.83
CA SER A 211 15.63 -2.14 25.59
C SER A 211 17.10 -2.30 25.24
N LYS A 212 17.81 -1.19 25.03
CA LYS A 212 19.26 -1.18 25.11
C LYS A 212 19.60 -1.49 26.56
N VAL A 213 19.95 -2.73 26.86
CA VAL A 213 20.54 -3.06 28.17
C VAL A 213 21.90 -2.37 28.18
N VAL A 214 22.11 -1.46 29.14
CA VAL A 214 23.40 -0.81 29.41
C VAL A 214 24.37 -1.85 29.96
#